data_AF-A0A2X2V4S0-F1
#
_entry.id   AF-A0A2X2V4S0-F1
#
_cell.length_a   1.000
_cell.length_b   1.000
_cell.length_c   1.000
_cell.angle_alpha   90.00
_cell.angle_beta   90.00
_cell.angle_gamma   90.00
#
_symmetry.space_group_name_H-M   'P 1'
#
loop_
_entity.id
_entity.type
_entity.pdbx_description
1 polymer ?
#
loop_
_entity_poly.entity_id
_entity_poly.type
_entity_poly.pdbx_seq_one_letter_code
_entity_poly.pdbx_strand_id
1 'polypeptide(L)'
;MIIIDPRYTDTGAGREDEWIPIRPGTDAALVNALAYVMITEDMVDQPFLDKYCVGYDEKTLPASAPKNGHYKAYILGQGRDGIAKTPEWASQITGIPAARIVKLAREIGSAKPAYISQGWGAAASCQRRNRYSRNLYAGDPDRQRRH
;
A
#
# COMPACT_ATOMS: atom_id res chain seq x y z
N MET A 1 5.39 11.14 15.99
CA MET A 1 6.08 10.41 14.91
C MET A 1 5.94 8.92 15.15
N ILE A 2 5.30 8.21 14.21
CA ILE A 2 5.15 6.75 14.26
C ILE A 2 6.14 6.16 13.25
N ILE A 3 6.96 5.21 13.68
CA ILE A 3 7.93 4.51 12.83
C ILE A 3 7.40 3.12 12.49
N ILE A 4 7.35 2.81 11.20
CA ILE A 4 6.95 1.50 10.69
C ILE A 4 8.17 0.90 9.99
N ASP A 5 8.86 -0.02 10.68
CA ASP A 5 10.06 -0.67 10.14
C ASP A 5 10.18 -2.11 10.68
N PRO A 6 10.54 -3.10 9.85
CA PRO A 6 10.81 -4.46 10.29
C PRO A 6 11.97 -4.57 11.30
N ARG A 7 12.87 -3.60 11.32
CA ARG A 7 14.01 -3.53 12.23
C ARG A 7 13.90 -2.26 13.06
N TYR A 8 14.03 -2.42 14.37
CA TYR A 8 14.27 -1.26 15.22
C TYR A 8 15.69 -0.76 14.92
N THR A 9 15.80 0.35 14.19
CA THR A 9 17.06 0.94 13.76
C THR A 9 17.35 2.21 14.56
N ASP A 10 18.62 2.56 14.73
CA ASP A 10 19.07 3.71 15.55
C ASP A 10 18.47 5.07 15.13
N THR A 11 17.88 5.17 13.93
CA THR A 11 17.14 6.38 13.51
C THR A 11 15.86 6.61 14.32
N GLY A 12 15.32 5.55 14.94
CA GLY A 12 14.26 5.59 15.95
C GLY A 12 14.78 5.31 17.36
N ALA A 13 16.01 5.69 17.71
CA ALA A 13 16.51 5.52 19.07
C ALA A 13 15.97 6.64 19.99
N GLY A 14 14.67 6.59 20.29
CA GLY A 14 14.06 7.32 21.43
C GLY A 14 13.48 8.70 21.11
N ARG A 15 13.08 8.98 19.87
CA ARG A 15 12.39 10.23 19.48
C ARG A 15 11.01 10.00 18.85
N GLU A 16 10.63 8.75 18.67
CA GLU A 16 9.34 8.32 18.14
C GLU A 16 8.34 8.07 19.27
N ASP A 17 7.07 8.37 18.98
CA ASP A 17 5.98 8.08 19.92
C ASP A 17 5.61 6.60 19.88
N GLU A 18 5.85 5.93 18.76
CA GLU A 18 5.52 4.52 18.57
C GLU A 18 6.37 3.88 17.47
N TRP A 19 6.80 2.64 17.72
CA TRP A 19 7.38 1.75 16.71
C TRP A 19 6.45 0.56 16.43
N ILE A 20 6.14 0.35 15.15
CA ILE A 20 5.29 -0.75 14.68
C ILE A 20 6.12 -1.71 13.82
N PRO A 21 6.35 -2.96 14.27
CA PRO A 21 7.07 -3.94 13.49
C PRO A 21 6.20 -4.45 12.34
N ILE A 22 6.62 -4.18 11.11
CA ILE A 22 5.95 -4.70 9.91
C ILE A 22 6.76 -5.85 9.30
N ARG A 23 6.08 -6.85 8.72
CA ARG A 23 6.76 -7.87 7.91
C ARG A 23 7.39 -7.23 6.65
N PRO A 24 8.68 -7.47 6.35
CA PRO A 24 9.35 -6.84 5.22
C PRO A 24 8.62 -7.02 3.88
N GLY A 25 8.40 -5.91 3.16
CA GLY A 25 7.78 -5.91 1.84
C GLY A 25 6.26 -6.14 1.85
N THR A 26 5.61 -5.88 2.98
CA THR A 26 4.14 -5.94 3.13
C THR A 26 3.51 -4.57 3.34
N ASP A 27 4.28 -3.50 3.15
CA ASP A 27 3.85 -2.11 3.31
C ASP A 27 2.66 -1.76 2.41
N ALA A 28 2.60 -2.33 1.20
CA ALA A 28 1.47 -2.16 0.29
C ALA A 28 0.15 -2.70 0.88
N ALA A 29 0.20 -3.80 1.64
CA ALA A 29 -0.99 -4.35 2.30
C ALA A 29 -1.46 -3.43 3.44
N LEU A 30 -0.52 -2.84 4.19
CA LEU A 30 -0.84 -1.88 5.24
C LEU A 30 -1.49 -0.62 4.65
N VAL A 31 -0.88 -0.01 3.63
CA VAL A 31 -1.40 1.21 2.99
C VAL A 31 -2.81 0.97 2.43
N ASN A 32 -3.05 -0.18 1.80
CA ASN A 32 -4.37 -0.52 1.28
C ASN A 32 -5.44 -0.63 2.38
N ALA A 33 -5.10 -1.20 3.54
CA ALA A 33 -6.04 -1.27 4.67
C ALA A 33 -6.26 0.08 5.36
N LEU A 34 -5.24 0.93 5.44
CA LEU A 34 -5.41 2.32 5.90
C LEU A 34 -6.36 3.08 4.96
N ALA A 35 -6.17 2.95 3.65
CA ALA A 35 -7.06 3.52 2.65
C ALA A 35 -8.49 2.98 2.78
N TYR A 36 -8.66 1.67 3.02
CA TYR A 36 -9.98 1.08 3.27
C TYR A 36 -10.70 1.79 4.41
N VAL A 37 -10.06 1.92 5.58
CA VAL A 37 -10.68 2.57 6.75
C VAL A 37 -11.02 4.03 6.46
N MET A 38 -10.10 4.79 5.85
CA MET A 38 -10.35 6.20 5.52
C MET A 38 -11.51 6.37 4.55
N ILE A 39 -11.63 5.48 3.55
CA ILE A 39 -12.74 5.49 2.58
C ILE A 39 -14.05 5.08 3.26
N THR A 40 -14.05 4.06 4.12
CA THR A 40 -15.28 3.59 4.78
C THR A 40 -15.79 4.53 5.85
N GLU A 41 -14.91 5.30 6.49
CA GLU A 41 -15.25 6.29 7.52
C GLU A 41 -15.42 7.71 6.96
N ASP A 42 -15.44 7.87 5.63
CA ASP A 42 -15.62 9.15 4.93
C ASP A 42 -14.64 10.26 5.37
N MET A 43 -13.40 9.86 5.69
CA MET A 43 -12.33 10.79 6.11
C MET A 43 -11.54 11.38 4.94
N VAL A 44 -11.99 11.11 3.71
CA VAL A 44 -11.28 11.47 2.48
C VAL A 44 -11.78 12.81 1.94
N ASP A 45 -10.86 13.70 1.59
CA ASP A 45 -11.20 14.99 0.97
C ASP A 45 -11.59 14.80 -0.50
N GLN A 46 -12.88 14.54 -0.73
CA GLN A 46 -13.43 14.28 -2.06
C GLN A 46 -13.21 15.45 -3.05
N PRO A 47 -13.42 16.74 -2.69
CA PRO A 47 -13.08 17.87 -3.56
C PRO A 47 -11.60 17.92 -3.98
N PHE A 48 -10.69 17.57 -3.08
CA PHE A 48 -9.26 17.50 -3.40
C PHE A 48 -8.96 16.36 -4.38
N LEU A 49 -9.52 15.18 -4.14
CA LEU A 49 -9.33 14.02 -5.01
C LEU A 49 -9.90 14.24 -6.42
N ASP A 50 -11.09 14.81 -6.52
CA ASP A 50 -11.73 15.08 -7.82
C ASP A 50 -10.91 16.07 -8.66
N LYS A 51 -10.17 16.98 -8.01
CA LYS A 51 -9.37 18.01 -8.69
C LYS A 51 -7.96 17.56 -9.04
N TYR A 52 -7.32 16.73 -8.20
CA TYR A 52 -5.90 16.43 -8.29
C TYR A 52 -5.57 14.95 -8.52
N CYS A 53 -6.55 14.04 -8.46
CA CYS A 53 -6.32 12.59 -8.59
C CYS A 53 -7.11 12.00 -9.75
N VAL A 54 -6.40 11.35 -10.67
CA VAL A 54 -6.98 10.62 -11.81
C VAL A 54 -7.09 9.14 -11.46
N GLY A 55 -8.25 8.52 -11.67
CA GLY A 55 -8.48 7.09 -11.44
C GLY A 55 -9.01 6.72 -10.05
N TYR A 56 -9.32 7.71 -9.19
CA TYR A 56 -9.95 7.46 -7.89
C TYR A 56 -11.40 6.99 -8.04
N ASP A 57 -12.16 7.69 -8.88
CA ASP A 57 -13.56 7.41 -9.20
C ASP A 57 -13.77 7.22 -10.71
N GLU A 58 -14.89 6.58 -11.08
CA GLU A 58 -15.30 6.31 -12.47
C GLU A 58 -15.37 7.59 -13.33
N LYS A 59 -15.63 8.74 -12.71
CA LYS A 59 -15.67 10.06 -13.37
C LYS A 59 -14.31 10.52 -13.90
N THR A 60 -13.22 10.06 -13.28
CA THR A 60 -11.84 10.46 -13.61
C THR A 60 -11.12 9.44 -14.48
N LEU A 61 -11.75 8.29 -14.75
CA LEU A 61 -11.17 7.26 -15.60
C LEU A 61 -11.36 7.59 -17.08
N PRO A 62 -10.37 7.29 -17.95
CA PRO A 62 -10.55 7.36 -19.39
C PRO A 62 -11.62 6.36 -19.83
N ALA A 63 -12.40 6.71 -20.85
CA ALA A 63 -13.52 5.89 -21.36
C ALA A 63 -13.12 4.48 -21.86
N SER A 64 -11.82 4.21 -22.02
CA SER A 64 -11.27 2.89 -22.36
C SER A 64 -11.06 1.97 -21.15
N ALA A 65 -11.29 2.46 -19.93
CA ALA A 65 -11.09 1.68 -18.71
C ALA A 65 -12.25 0.69 -18.46
N PRO A 66 -11.97 -0.52 -17.95
CA PRO A 66 -13.01 -1.48 -17.59
C PRO A 66 -13.92 -0.93 -16.46
N LYS A 67 -15.21 -1.26 -16.52
CA LYS A 67 -16.18 -0.99 -15.43
C LYS A 67 -15.60 -1.48 -14.10
N ASN A 68 -15.71 -0.67 -13.05
CA ASN A 68 -15.12 -0.90 -11.72
C ASN A 68 -13.58 -0.96 -11.67
N GLY A 69 -12.88 -0.39 -12.64
CA GLY A 69 -11.42 -0.28 -12.65
C GLY A 69 -10.84 0.84 -11.77
N HIS A 70 -11.67 1.55 -11.00
CA HIS A 70 -11.23 2.69 -10.19
C HIS A 70 -10.65 2.24 -8.85
N TYR A 71 -9.78 3.06 -8.26
CA TYR A 71 -9.03 2.72 -7.05
C TYR A 71 -9.95 2.39 -5.87
N LYS A 72 -11.08 3.10 -5.72
CA LYS A 72 -12.07 2.82 -4.67
C LYS A 72 -12.67 1.42 -4.79
N ALA A 73 -13.03 0.99 -6.00
CA ALA A 73 -13.53 -0.37 -6.24
C ALA A 73 -12.46 -1.44 -5.95
N TYR A 74 -11.19 -1.16 -6.24
CA TYR A 74 -10.09 -2.08 -5.87
C TYR A 74 -9.99 -2.27 -4.35
N ILE A 75 -10.02 -1.18 -3.59
CA ILE A 75 -9.90 -1.24 -2.12
C ILE A 75 -11.12 -1.91 -1.49
N LEU A 76 -12.33 -1.61 -1.98
CA LEU A 76 -13.57 -2.20 -1.51
C LEU A 76 -13.81 -3.64 -1.98
N GLY A 77 -12.94 -4.18 -2.84
CA GLY A 77 -13.08 -5.55 -3.37
C GLY A 77 -14.14 -5.70 -4.47
N GLN A 78 -14.64 -4.59 -5.02
CA GLN A 78 -15.60 -4.55 -6.14
C GLN A 78 -14.90 -4.60 -7.51
N GLY A 79 -13.56 -4.52 -7.52
CA GLY A 79 -12.73 -4.65 -8.70
C GLY A 79 -12.45 -6.11 -9.09
N ARG A 80 -11.54 -6.29 -10.06
CA ARG A 80 -11.19 -7.58 -10.67
C ARG A 80 -10.74 -8.67 -9.69
N ASP A 81 -10.16 -8.26 -8.56
CA ASP A 81 -9.58 -9.18 -7.58
C ASP A 81 -10.62 -9.77 -6.60
N GLY A 82 -11.80 -9.15 -6.45
CA GLY A 82 -12.87 -9.62 -5.55
C GLY A 82 -12.53 -9.60 -4.05
N ILE A 83 -11.37 -9.04 -3.65
CA ILE A 83 -10.87 -9.08 -2.28
C ILE A 83 -10.92 -7.68 -1.68
N ALA A 84 -11.77 -7.48 -0.67
CA ALA A 84 -11.78 -6.27 0.14
C ALA A 84 -10.48 -6.16 0.95
N LYS A 85 -9.85 -4.99 0.93
CA LYS A 85 -8.59 -4.74 1.64
C LYS A 85 -8.85 -4.36 3.09
N THR A 86 -9.54 -5.24 3.82
CA THR A 86 -9.92 -4.94 5.21
C THR A 86 -8.72 -4.94 6.15
N PRO A 87 -8.81 -4.30 7.34
CA PRO A 87 -7.79 -4.37 8.38
C PRO A 87 -7.44 -5.79 8.80
N GLU A 88 -8.42 -6.70 8.83
CA GLU A 88 -8.23 -8.12 9.17
C GLU A 88 -7.39 -8.83 8.10
N TRP A 89 -7.67 -8.57 6.83
CA TRP A 89 -6.88 -9.08 5.72
C TRP A 89 -5.43 -8.59 5.78
N ALA A 90 -5.21 -7.30 6.02
CA ALA A 90 -3.87 -6.74 6.14
C ALA A 90 -3.14 -7.25 7.38
N SER A 91 -3.86 -7.52 8.48
CA SER A 91 -3.28 -8.05 9.71
C SER A 91 -2.59 -9.39 9.48
N GLN A 92 -3.21 -10.28 8.70
CA GLN A 92 -2.62 -11.58 8.36
C GLN A 92 -1.35 -11.48 7.52
N ILE A 93 -1.24 -10.45 6.68
CA ILE A 93 -0.09 -10.26 5.77
C ILE A 93 1.06 -9.55 6.49
N THR A 94 0.73 -8.47 7.20
CA THR A 94 1.69 -7.54 7.81
C THR A 94 2.17 -7.99 9.18
N GLY A 95 1.38 -8.80 9.89
CA GLY A 95 1.61 -9.18 11.28
C GLY A 95 1.17 -8.12 12.30
N ILE A 96 0.61 -6.99 11.86
CA ILE A 96 0.12 -5.91 12.73
C ILE A 96 -1.33 -6.20 13.13
N PRO A 97 -1.74 -6.05 14.39
CA PRO A 97 -3.14 -6.27 14.78
C PRO A 97 -4.10 -5.34 14.04
N ALA A 98 -5.23 -5.87 13.56
CA ALA A 98 -6.25 -5.09 12.82
C ALA A 98 -6.71 -3.82 13.57
N ALA A 99 -6.90 -3.92 14.90
CA ALA A 99 -7.26 -2.79 15.74
C ALA A 99 -6.22 -1.65 15.71
N ARG A 100 -4.93 -1.98 15.59
CA ARG A 100 -3.86 -0.98 15.45
C ARG A 100 -3.90 -0.30 14.09
N ILE A 101 -4.19 -1.04 13.02
CA ILE A 101 -4.33 -0.48 11.66
C ILE A 101 -5.49 0.53 11.63
N VAL A 102 -6.63 0.21 12.25
CA VAL A 102 -7.79 1.13 12.34
C VAL A 102 -7.42 2.39 13.13
N LYS A 103 -6.76 2.23 14.28
CA LYS A 103 -6.33 3.37 15.10
C LYS A 103 -5.37 4.29 14.32
N LEU A 104 -4.40 3.70 13.63
CA LEU A 104 -3.44 4.42 12.80
C LEU A 104 -4.14 5.19 11.66
N ALA A 105 -5.13 4.57 10.99
CA ALA A 105 -5.88 5.22 9.93
C ALA A 105 -6.65 6.45 10.44
N ARG A 106 -7.26 6.36 11.63
CA ARG A 106 -7.96 7.49 12.27
C ARG A 106 -7.02 8.58 12.73
N GLU A 107 -5.85 8.22 13.27
CA GLU A 107 -4.82 9.18 13.64
C GLU A 107 -4.30 9.94 12.41
N ILE A 108 -4.08 9.26 11.29
CA ILE A 108 -3.68 9.89 10.02
C ILE A 108 -4.81 10.76 9.45
N GLY A 109 -6.06 10.26 9.44
CA GLY A 109 -7.22 10.99 8.90
C GLY A 109 -7.57 12.25 9.69
N SER A 110 -7.32 12.25 11.00
CA SER A 110 -7.56 13.41 11.89
C SER A 110 -6.37 14.37 11.96
N ALA A 111 -5.14 13.91 11.72
CA ALA A 111 -3.95 14.76 11.71
C ALA A 111 -3.89 15.60 10.42
N LYS A 112 -4.33 16.86 10.47
CA LYS A 112 -4.13 17.84 9.38
C LYS A 112 -3.12 18.91 9.84
N PRO A 113 -1.88 18.97 9.31
CA PRO A 113 -1.31 18.18 8.21
C PRO A 113 -0.60 16.87 8.64
N ALA A 114 -0.88 15.76 7.95
CA ALA A 114 -0.13 14.51 8.07
C ALA A 114 1.05 14.49 7.10
N TYR A 115 2.24 14.14 7.58
CA TYR A 115 3.45 13.96 6.77
C TYR A 115 3.89 12.50 6.77
N ILE A 116 3.85 11.86 5.60
CA ILE A 116 4.29 10.48 5.41
C ILE A 116 5.66 10.51 4.72
N SER A 117 6.70 10.03 5.41
CA SER A 117 8.05 9.91 4.86
C SER A 117 8.34 8.44 4.55
N GLN A 118 8.40 8.10 3.26
CA GLN A 118 8.79 6.76 2.82
C GLN A 118 10.29 6.73 2.52
N GLY A 119 11.03 5.86 3.22
CA GLY A 119 12.44 5.57 2.90
C GLY A 119 12.61 4.61 1.71
N TRP A 120 13.85 4.47 1.22
CA TRP A 120 14.19 3.62 0.07
C TRP A 120 13.95 2.11 0.26
N GLY A 121 13.73 1.63 1.49
CA GLY A 121 13.58 0.20 1.79
C GLY A 121 12.37 -0.47 1.12
N ALA A 122 11.23 0.21 1.08
CA ALA A 122 10.03 -0.29 0.41
C ALA A 122 10.21 -0.35 -1.12
N ALA A 123 10.81 0.68 -1.72
CA ALA A 123 11.08 0.73 -3.15
C ALA A 123 12.12 -0.32 -3.59
N ALA A 124 13.19 -0.50 -2.81
CA ALA A 124 14.27 -1.45 -3.11
C ALA A 124 13.79 -2.91 -3.02
N SER A 125 12.95 -3.26 -2.03
CA SER A 125 12.40 -4.61 -1.90
C SER A 125 11.43 -4.94 -3.04
N CYS A 126 10.59 -3.99 -3.45
CA CYS A 126 9.71 -4.10 -4.62
C CYS A 126 10.51 -4.28 -5.92
N GLN A 127 11.51 -3.42 -6.17
CA GLN A 127 12.36 -3.51 -7.37
C GLN A 127 13.19 -4.80 -7.42
N ARG A 128 13.69 -5.29 -6.28
CA ARG A 128 14.44 -6.55 -6.22
C ARG A 128 13.56 -7.74 -6.59
N ARG A 129 12.29 -7.75 -6.16
CA ARG A 129 11.31 -8.78 -6.51
C ARG A 129 10.97 -8.76 -8.01
N ASN A 130 10.86 -7.57 -8.61
CA ASN A 130 10.59 -7.40 -10.05
C ASN A 130 11.80 -7.75 -10.95
N ARG A 131 13.03 -7.69 -10.40
CA ARG A 131 14.26 -8.09 -11.13
C ARG A 131 14.39 -9.61 -11.21
N TYR A 132 13.99 -10.33 -10.15
CA TYR A 132 13.96 -11.79 -10.13
C TYR A 132 12.88 -12.38 -11.05
N SER A 133 11.69 -11.76 -11.12
CA SER A 133 10.63 -12.22 -12.03
C SER A 133 11.01 -12.02 -13.51
N ARG A 134 11.72 -10.94 -13.87
CA ARG A 134 12.25 -10.78 -15.24
C ARG A 134 13.29 -11.84 -15.62
N ASN A 135 14.15 -12.26 -14.70
CA ASN A 135 15.15 -13.29 -14.99
C ASN A 135 14.56 -14.71 -15.09
N LEU A 136 13.35 -14.95 -14.59
CA LEU A 136 12.65 -16.24 -14.73
C LEU A 136 11.89 -16.36 -16.07
N TYR A 137 11.57 -15.24 -16.73
CA TYR A 137 10.91 -15.21 -18.04
C TYR A 137 11.83 -14.78 -19.20
N ALA A 138 12.99 -14.22 -18.91
CA ALA A 138 14.07 -14.08 -19.87
C ALA A 138 14.85 -15.40 -19.91
N GLY A 139 14.34 -16.36 -20.69
CA GLY A 139 15.08 -17.57 -21.01
C GLY A 139 16.49 -17.22 -21.45
N ASP A 140 17.47 -17.86 -20.81
CA ASP A 140 18.89 -17.77 -21.08
C ASP A 140 19.18 -17.96 -22.58
N PRO A 141 19.56 -16.92 -23.34
CA PRO A 141 19.81 -17.04 -24.78
C PRO A 141 21.10 -17.79 -25.12
N ASP A 142 21.93 -18.17 -24.13
CA ASP A 142 23.24 -18.81 -24.38
C ASP A 142 23.23 -20.35 -24.31
N ARG A 143 22.07 -20.99 -24.10
CA ARG A 143 21.97 -22.46 -24.04
C ARG A 143 21.79 -23.16 -25.41
N GLN A 144 21.66 -22.43 -26.52
CA GLN A 144 21.41 -23.01 -27.85
C GLN A 144 22.64 -23.14 -28.80
N ARG A 145 23.88 -22.96 -28.31
CA ARG A 145 25.11 -23.13 -29.14
C ARG A 145 26.10 -24.16 -28.61
N ARG A 146 25.63 -25.36 -28.28
CA ARG A 146 26.49 -26.55 -28.17
C ARG A 146 25.76 -27.77 -28.71
N HIS A 147 25.89 -28.00 -30.01
CA HIS A 147 25.81 -29.29 -30.68
C HIS A 147 26.78 -29.26 -31.86
#